data_AF-A0A822IYX4-F1
#
_entry.id   AF-A0A822IYX4-F1
#
_cell.length_a   1.000
_cell.length_b   1.000
_cell.length_c   1.000
_cell.angle_alpha   90.00
_cell.angle_beta   90.00
_cell.angle_gamma   90.00
#
_symmetry.space_group_name_H-M   'P 1'
#
loop_
_entity.id
_entity.type
_entity.pdbx_description
1 polymer ?
#
loop_
_entity_poly.entity_id
_entity_poly.type
_entity_poly.pdbx_seq_one_letter_code
_entity_poly.pdbx_strand_id
1 'polypeptide(L)'
;MNPKLKALIIGFGIIMSILVTGCIEKPSQNGVSVNTSSSAAPLFPIQKNSTELSMLALLEGKLALQNGCLRVDNYLLVWPHGFSINTDGEIIQIIDDTNKTIARVGDKVKLGGGGGEMSNEHIAGYSAELPSDRCSGPYWIVGEVLISD
;
A
#
# COMPACT_ATOMS: atom_id res chain seq x y z
N MET A 1 -37.11 -28.65 -40.99
CA MET A 1 -37.07 -29.23 -42.35
C MET A 1 -36.88 -28.08 -43.34
N ASN A 2 -35.67 -27.93 -43.91
CA ASN A 2 -35.30 -26.95 -44.94
C ASN A 2 -35.88 -27.37 -46.31
N PRO A 3 -36.07 -26.46 -47.30
CA PRO A 3 -35.00 -26.13 -48.26
C PRO A 3 -35.09 -24.65 -48.77
N LYS A 4 -34.17 -24.00 -49.49
CA LYS A 4 -32.84 -24.25 -50.03
C LYS A 4 -32.34 -22.87 -50.50
N LEU A 5 -31.22 -22.38 -49.97
CA LEU A 5 -30.48 -21.25 -50.54
C LEU A 5 -29.47 -21.84 -51.55
N LYS A 6 -29.59 -21.45 -52.82
CA LYS A 6 -28.68 -21.87 -53.90
C LYS A 6 -27.50 -20.90 -54.00
N ALA A 7 -26.32 -21.50 -54.14
CA ALA A 7 -25.00 -20.90 -54.19
C ALA A 7 -24.74 -20.05 -55.45
N LEU A 8 -23.76 -19.16 -55.37
CA LEU A 8 -22.80 -19.00 -56.47
C LEU A 8 -21.40 -18.70 -55.91
N ILE A 9 -20.52 -19.69 -56.04
CA ILE A 9 -19.08 -19.58 -55.88
C ILE A 9 -18.53 -19.13 -57.23
N ILE A 10 -17.77 -18.04 -57.26
CA ILE A 10 -16.76 -17.81 -58.30
C ILE A 10 -15.47 -17.43 -57.58
N GLY A 11 -14.56 -18.38 -57.46
CA GLY A 11 -13.17 -18.12 -57.15
C GLY A 11 -12.43 -17.70 -58.41
N PHE A 12 -11.52 -16.73 -58.28
CA PHE A 12 -10.32 -16.64 -59.09
C PHE A 12 -9.21 -16.12 -58.17
N GLY A 13 -8.09 -16.83 -58.17
CA GLY A 13 -7.03 -16.65 -57.21
C GLY A 13 -5.97 -15.65 -57.63
N ILE A 14 -4.89 -15.72 -56.84
CA ILE A 14 -3.51 -15.26 -57.07
C ILE A 14 -3.32 -13.74 -56.93
N ILE A 15 -2.60 -13.32 -55.89
CA ILE A 15 -1.17 -12.96 -55.94
C ILE A 15 -0.77 -12.37 -54.58
N MET A 16 0.25 -12.97 -53.99
CA MET A 16 0.98 -12.51 -52.82
C MET A 16 1.57 -11.11 -53.09
N SER A 17 1.34 -10.15 -52.20
CA SER A 17 2.18 -8.95 -52.10
C SER A 17 2.34 -8.58 -50.63
N ILE A 18 3.46 -9.07 -50.10
CA ILE A 18 3.99 -8.69 -48.80
C ILE A 18 4.51 -7.25 -48.96
N LEU A 19 3.87 -6.29 -48.32
CA LEU A 19 4.50 -5.00 -48.02
C LEU A 19 4.78 -4.99 -46.52
N VAL A 20 6.01 -5.35 -46.16
CA VAL A 20 6.55 -5.07 -44.83
C VAL A 20 6.78 -3.57 -44.78
N THR A 21 5.79 -2.80 -44.33
CA THR A 21 6.01 -1.42 -43.92
C THR A 21 6.69 -1.47 -42.56
N GLY A 22 8.02 -1.51 -42.56
CA GLY A 22 8.81 -1.29 -41.36
C GLY A 22 8.59 0.15 -40.88
N CYS A 23 8.00 0.32 -39.71
CA CYS A 23 8.16 1.55 -38.95
C CYS A 23 9.61 1.58 -38.44
N ILE A 24 10.47 2.35 -39.11
CA ILE A 24 11.70 2.83 -38.47
C ILE A 24 11.25 3.91 -37.48
N GLU A 25 11.00 3.53 -36.24
CA GLU A 25 10.93 4.49 -35.14
C GLU A 25 12.34 4.97 -34.80
N LYS A 26 12.53 6.29 -34.91
CA LYS A 26 13.74 7.00 -34.53
C LYS A 26 14.08 6.71 -33.05
N PRO A 27 15.35 6.48 -32.69
CA PRO A 27 15.75 6.56 -31.30
C PRO A 27 15.78 8.04 -30.89
N SER A 28 14.71 8.49 -30.23
CA SER A 28 14.77 9.74 -29.46
C SER A 28 15.21 9.39 -28.04
N GLN A 29 16.53 9.45 -27.81
CA GLN A 29 17.05 9.67 -26.47
C GLN A 29 16.76 11.13 -26.09
N ASN A 30 15.83 11.31 -25.15
CA ASN A 30 15.95 12.22 -24.00
C ASN A 30 14.58 12.40 -23.34
N GLY A 31 14.12 11.32 -22.72
CA GLY A 31 13.33 11.41 -21.50
C GLY A 31 14.04 10.51 -20.51
N VAL A 32 14.73 11.09 -19.53
CA VAL A 32 15.10 10.34 -18.33
C VAL A 32 13.77 9.92 -17.70
N SER A 33 13.30 8.74 -18.08
CA SER A 33 12.33 7.99 -17.32
C SER A 33 13.02 7.67 -16.01
N VAL A 34 12.91 8.60 -15.04
CA VAL A 34 13.06 8.28 -13.63
C VAL A 34 11.88 7.38 -13.28
N ASN A 35 11.90 6.15 -13.78
CA ASN A 35 11.22 5.04 -13.12
C ASN A 35 12.08 4.64 -11.93
N THR A 36 12.34 5.61 -11.06
CA THR A 36 12.74 5.34 -9.69
C THR A 36 11.46 5.35 -8.88
N SER A 37 10.58 4.39 -9.17
CA SER A 37 9.77 3.82 -8.10
C SER A 37 10.74 3.02 -7.24
N SER A 38 11.53 3.74 -6.44
CA SER A 38 12.24 3.14 -5.34
C SER A 38 11.15 2.63 -4.41
N SER A 39 10.84 1.33 -4.50
CA SER A 39 9.92 0.65 -3.60
C SER A 39 10.62 0.50 -2.25
N ALA A 40 10.93 1.63 -1.62
CA ALA A 40 11.33 1.63 -0.23
C ALA A 40 10.17 1.00 0.56
N ALA A 41 10.51 0.05 1.43
CA ALA A 41 9.52 -0.56 2.31
C ALA A 41 8.74 0.53 3.05
N PRO A 42 7.43 0.34 3.29
CA PRO A 42 6.64 1.21 4.16
C PRO A 42 7.34 1.42 5.50
N LEU A 43 7.31 2.65 6.00
CA LEU A 43 7.76 2.90 7.36
C LEU A 43 6.76 2.32 8.35
N PHE A 44 7.30 1.56 9.30
CA PHE A 44 6.53 0.85 10.32
C PHE A 44 7.13 1.12 11.71
N PRO A 45 6.98 2.35 12.23
CA PRO A 45 7.50 2.68 13.55
C PRO A 45 6.77 1.83 14.60
N ILE A 46 7.55 1.18 15.45
CA ILE A 46 7.07 0.38 16.58
C ILE A 46 7.44 1.06 17.89
N GLN A 47 6.67 0.80 18.94
CA GLN A 47 6.98 1.28 20.28
C GLN A 47 8.25 0.63 20.83
N LYS A 48 9.02 1.40 21.61
CA LYS A 48 10.25 0.92 22.27
C LYS A 48 10.00 -0.23 23.24
N ASN A 49 8.93 -0.13 24.00
CA ASN A 49 8.62 -1.05 25.09
C ASN A 49 7.19 -1.57 24.91
N SER A 50 6.95 -2.81 25.34
CA SER A 50 5.60 -3.26 25.61
C SER A 50 5.06 -2.52 26.84
N THR A 51 3.83 -2.00 26.76
CA THR A 51 3.18 -1.33 27.88
C THR A 51 1.84 -2.00 28.16
N GLU A 52 1.69 -2.55 29.37
CA GLU A 52 0.44 -3.18 29.84
C GLU A 52 -0.71 -2.17 30.01
N LEU A 53 -0.38 -0.89 30.13
CA LEU A 53 -1.32 0.22 30.29
C LEU A 53 -1.36 1.05 29.01
N SER A 54 -2.46 0.93 28.26
CA SER A 54 -2.75 1.75 27.10
C SER A 54 -3.64 2.94 27.47
N MET A 55 -3.45 4.05 26.77
CA MET A 55 -4.46 5.10 26.73
C MET A 55 -5.72 4.55 26.02
N LEU A 56 -6.90 4.97 26.47
CA LEU A 56 -8.20 4.43 26.03
C LEU A 56 -8.92 5.34 25.03
N ALA A 57 -8.23 6.29 24.41
CA ALA A 57 -8.83 7.06 23.33
C ALA A 57 -9.02 6.16 22.11
N LEU A 58 -10.06 6.45 21.33
CA LEU A 58 -10.43 5.66 20.16
C LEU A 58 -10.14 6.46 18.89
N LEU A 59 -9.32 5.88 18.01
CA LEU A 59 -9.13 6.33 16.64
C LEU A 59 -9.79 5.31 15.71
N GLU A 60 -10.75 5.76 14.90
CA GLU A 60 -11.46 4.90 13.93
C GLU A 60 -11.34 5.47 12.53
N GLY A 61 -11.07 4.61 11.54
CA GLY A 61 -11.01 5.04 10.16
C GLY A 61 -10.42 3.99 9.24
N LYS A 62 -10.14 4.39 8.00
CA LYS A 62 -9.52 3.51 7.00
C LYS A 62 -8.01 3.49 7.19
N LEU A 63 -7.42 2.30 7.33
CA LEU A 63 -5.97 2.11 7.31
C LEU A 63 -5.46 2.36 5.89
N ALA A 64 -4.63 3.38 5.72
CA ALA A 64 -4.12 3.81 4.43
C ALA A 64 -2.60 3.88 4.41
N LEU A 65 -2.00 3.48 3.30
CA LEU A 65 -0.60 3.80 3.01
C LEU A 65 -0.54 5.14 2.28
N GLN A 66 -0.02 6.17 2.95
CA GLN A 66 0.10 7.52 2.39
C GLN A 66 1.59 7.90 2.35
N ASN A 67 2.14 8.11 1.16
CA ASN A 67 3.55 8.46 0.95
C ASN A 67 4.54 7.50 1.66
N GLY A 68 4.20 6.21 1.74
CA GLY A 68 5.00 5.19 2.43
C GLY A 68 4.82 5.14 3.95
N CYS A 69 3.81 5.83 4.49
CA CYS A 69 3.49 5.87 5.92
C CYS A 69 2.11 5.23 6.16
N LEU A 70 1.99 4.34 7.14
CA LEU A 70 0.69 3.80 7.54
C LEU A 70 -0.06 4.80 8.43
N ARG A 71 -1.26 5.19 7.99
CA ARG A 71 -2.07 6.21 8.65
C ARG A 71 -3.53 5.81 8.80
N VAL A 72 -4.17 6.36 9.83
CA VAL A 72 -5.62 6.41 10.00
C VAL A 72 -5.99 7.85 10.34
N ASP A 73 -6.92 8.44 9.59
CA ASP A 73 -7.34 9.84 9.74
C ASP A 73 -6.17 10.84 9.86
N ASN A 74 -5.17 10.67 8.98
CA ASN A 74 -3.92 11.43 8.94
C ASN A 74 -2.94 11.20 10.10
N TYR A 75 -3.31 10.48 11.16
CA TYR A 75 -2.36 10.11 12.21
C TYR A 75 -1.37 9.06 11.70
N LEU A 76 -0.07 9.31 11.89
CA LEU A 76 0.93 8.26 11.76
C LEU A 76 0.80 7.29 12.94
N LEU A 77 0.66 6.01 12.63
CA LEU A 77 0.55 4.97 13.64
C LEU A 77 1.94 4.56 14.13
N VAL A 78 2.14 4.58 15.45
CA VAL A 78 3.27 3.93 16.13
C VAL A 78 2.75 2.64 16.76
N TRP A 79 3.07 1.53 16.13
CA TRP A 79 2.48 0.22 16.43
C TRP A 79 2.98 -0.38 17.74
N PRO A 80 2.22 -1.27 18.39
CA PRO A 80 2.68 -1.93 19.60
C PRO A 80 3.98 -2.70 19.36
N HIS A 81 4.76 -2.87 20.42
CA HIS A 81 5.98 -3.68 20.35
C HIS A 81 5.66 -5.11 19.89
N GLY A 82 6.50 -5.68 19.02
CA GLY A 82 6.33 -7.04 18.49
C GLY A 82 5.47 -7.12 17.23
N PHE A 83 4.76 -6.05 16.86
CA PHE A 83 4.02 -5.99 15.60
C PHE A 83 4.97 -5.84 14.41
N SER A 84 4.53 -6.29 13.24
CA SER A 84 5.27 -6.21 11.98
C SER A 84 4.36 -6.01 10.77
N ILE A 85 4.96 -5.85 9.59
CA ILE A 85 4.26 -5.84 8.31
C ILE A 85 4.75 -6.94 7.39
N ASN A 86 3.84 -7.46 6.58
CA ASN A 86 4.15 -8.28 5.43
C ASN A 86 3.81 -7.51 4.15
N THR A 87 4.82 -7.38 3.28
CA THR A 87 4.75 -6.67 1.99
C THR A 87 4.91 -7.60 0.78
N ASP A 88 4.97 -8.92 0.98
CA ASP A 88 5.19 -9.91 -0.08
C ASP A 88 3.93 -10.15 -0.93
N GLY A 89 2.76 -9.79 -0.40
CA GLY A 89 1.48 -9.87 -1.10
C GLY A 89 1.09 -8.58 -1.83
N GLU A 90 -0.05 -8.62 -2.54
CA GLU A 90 -0.60 -7.45 -3.25
C GLU A 90 -1.03 -6.32 -2.29
N ILE A 91 -1.42 -6.68 -1.06
CA ILE A 91 -1.88 -5.76 -0.04
C ILE A 91 -1.01 -5.94 1.20
N ILE A 92 -0.51 -4.83 1.74
CA ILE A 92 0.27 -4.81 2.98
C ILE A 92 -0.60 -5.30 4.14
N GLN A 93 -0.09 -6.27 4.88
CA GLN A 93 -0.73 -6.87 6.04
C GLN A 93 -0.03 -6.42 7.31
N ILE A 94 -0.81 -6.17 8.36
CA ILE A 94 -0.32 -5.91 9.70
C ILE A 94 -0.40 -7.19 10.49
N ILE A 95 0.71 -7.58 11.10
CA ILE A 95 0.88 -8.83 11.82
C ILE A 95 1.16 -8.48 13.29
N ASP A 96 0.39 -9.07 14.21
CA ASP A 96 0.60 -8.91 15.64
C ASP A 96 1.79 -9.74 16.16
N ASP A 97 2.09 -9.59 17.45
CA ASP A 97 3.16 -10.31 18.13
C ASP A 97 2.93 -11.84 18.25
N THR A 98 1.72 -12.31 17.93
CA THR A 98 1.36 -13.73 17.84
C THR A 98 1.48 -14.30 16.43
N ASN A 99 1.98 -13.51 15.47
CA ASN A 99 2.06 -13.82 14.04
C ASN A 99 0.69 -13.93 13.33
N LYS A 100 -0.35 -13.31 13.87
CA LYS A 100 -1.67 -13.27 13.23
C LYS A 100 -1.82 -11.99 12.42
N THR A 101 -2.34 -12.11 11.20
CA THR A 101 -2.79 -10.95 10.43
C THR A 101 -4.03 -10.34 11.10
N ILE A 102 -3.91 -9.09 11.55
CA ILE A 102 -4.98 -8.36 12.28
C ILE A 102 -5.62 -7.25 11.45
N ALA A 103 -4.94 -6.75 10.43
CA ALA A 103 -5.48 -5.74 9.51
C ALA A 103 -4.73 -5.76 8.18
N ARG A 104 -5.33 -5.15 7.16
CA ARG A 104 -4.75 -4.91 5.84
C ARG A 104 -4.92 -3.45 5.46
N VAL A 105 -4.01 -2.92 4.66
CA VAL A 105 -4.21 -1.59 4.05
C VAL A 105 -5.50 -1.62 3.24
N GLY A 106 -6.40 -0.69 3.55
CA GLY A 106 -7.75 -0.61 2.99
C GLY A 106 -8.86 -0.93 4.00
N ASP A 107 -8.55 -1.64 5.08
CA ASP A 107 -9.54 -2.02 6.09
C ASP A 107 -10.01 -0.80 6.89
N LYS A 108 -11.25 -0.86 7.39
CA LYS A 108 -11.66 -0.02 8.51
C LYS A 108 -11.11 -0.65 9.78
N VAL A 109 -10.51 0.18 10.64
CA VAL A 109 -9.90 -0.25 11.89
C VAL A 109 -10.37 0.64 13.03
N LYS A 110 -10.41 0.08 14.24
CA LYS A 110 -10.59 0.80 15.49
C LYS A 110 -9.34 0.59 16.32
N LEU A 111 -8.69 1.68 16.72
CA LEU A 111 -7.41 1.65 17.41
C LEU A 111 -7.56 2.33 18.75
N GLY A 112 -7.39 1.55 19.82
CA GLY A 112 -7.18 2.08 21.17
C GLY A 112 -5.81 2.73 21.25
N GLY A 113 -5.67 3.78 22.04
CA GLY A 113 -4.38 4.43 22.26
C GLY A 113 -4.52 5.89 22.66
N GLY A 114 -3.55 6.68 22.23
CA GLY A 114 -3.58 8.12 22.41
C GLY A 114 -2.56 8.81 21.51
N GLY A 115 -2.84 10.06 21.17
CA GLY A 115 -2.07 10.75 20.16
C GLY A 115 -2.42 12.22 20.04
N GLY A 116 -1.70 12.88 19.14
CA GLY A 116 -1.80 14.32 18.89
C GLY A 116 -0.60 14.84 18.13
N GLU A 117 -0.55 16.15 18.00
CA GLU A 117 0.65 16.85 17.54
C GLU A 117 1.76 16.68 18.58
N MET A 118 2.90 16.13 18.15
CA MET A 118 4.09 15.97 18.97
C MET A 118 5.32 16.37 18.15
N SER A 119 6.33 16.91 18.83
CA SER A 119 7.63 17.15 18.21
C SER A 119 8.38 15.83 17.99
N ASN A 120 9.39 15.86 17.12
CA ASN A 120 10.24 14.69 16.86
C ASN A 120 10.96 14.21 18.14
N GLU A 121 11.30 15.11 19.06
CA GLU A 121 11.92 14.78 20.34
C GLU A 121 10.95 14.05 21.28
N HIS A 122 9.68 14.47 21.32
CA HIS A 122 8.67 13.81 22.15
C HIS A 122 8.32 12.42 21.60
N ILE A 123 8.13 12.28 20.28
CA ILE A 123 7.82 10.97 19.68
C ILE A 123 9.00 9.99 19.82
N ALA A 124 10.24 10.50 19.90
CA ALA A 124 11.42 9.71 20.22
C ALA A 124 11.31 8.97 21.56
N GLY A 125 10.49 9.44 22.50
CA GLY A 125 10.24 8.76 23.77
C GLY A 125 9.46 7.46 23.61
N TYR A 126 8.59 7.40 22.60
CA TYR A 126 7.67 6.27 22.38
C TYR A 126 8.18 5.33 21.29
N SER A 127 8.69 5.85 20.17
CA SER A 127 9.04 5.07 19.00
C SER A 127 10.48 4.55 19.04
N ALA A 128 10.70 3.28 18.70
CA ALA A 128 12.02 2.65 18.59
C ALA A 128 12.84 3.22 17.43
N GLU A 129 12.14 3.62 16.36
CA GLU A 129 12.71 4.30 15.21
C GLU A 129 12.05 5.66 15.05
N LEU A 130 12.84 6.72 14.85
CA LEU A 130 12.29 8.04 14.59
C LEU A 130 11.58 8.04 13.24
N PRO A 131 10.30 8.45 13.17
CA PRO A 131 9.66 8.69 11.89
C PRO A 131 10.46 9.74 11.12
N SER A 132 10.87 9.41 9.89
CA SER A 132 11.52 10.38 8.99
C SER A 132 10.61 11.60 8.75
N ASP A 133 11.16 12.73 8.28
CA ASP A 133 10.37 13.93 7.93
C ASP A 133 9.23 13.65 6.94
N ARG A 134 9.35 12.59 6.12
CA ARG A 134 8.28 12.11 5.23
C ARG A 134 7.03 11.62 5.97
N CYS A 135 7.22 11.08 7.17
CA CYS A 135 6.16 10.58 8.05
C CYS A 135 6.08 11.45 9.30
N SER A 136 5.93 12.76 9.12
CA SER A 136 5.63 13.67 10.23
C SER A 136 4.25 13.39 10.84
N GLY A 137 4.03 13.92 12.04
CA GLY A 137 2.78 13.81 12.77
C GLY A 137 1.56 14.43 12.04
N PRO A 138 0.39 14.43 12.68
CA PRO A 138 0.16 14.01 14.07
C PRO A 138 0.40 12.51 14.27
N TYR A 139 0.71 12.10 15.50
CA TYR A 139 1.06 10.72 15.82
C TYR A 139 0.00 10.07 16.69
N TRP A 140 -0.19 8.76 16.50
CA TRP A 140 -1.04 7.94 17.35
C TRP A 140 -0.24 6.77 17.89
N ILE A 141 -0.09 6.70 19.21
CA ILE A 141 0.56 5.58 19.89
C ILE A 141 -0.51 4.52 20.10
N VAL A 142 -0.43 3.45 19.30
CA VAL A 142 -1.44 2.39 19.28
C VAL A 142 -1.29 1.53 20.54
N GLY A 143 -2.30 1.54 21.40
CA GLY A 143 -2.35 0.66 22.56
C GLY A 143 -2.94 -0.71 22.25
N GLU A 144 -4.06 -0.71 21.51
CA GLU A 144 -4.80 -1.92 21.18
C GLU A 144 -5.38 -1.81 19.77
N VAL A 145 -5.44 -2.93 19.05
CA VAL A 145 -6.13 -3.00 17.76
C VAL A 145 -7.45 -3.73 17.94
N LEU A 146 -8.53 -2.97 17.85
CA LEU A 146 -9.90 -3.47 17.91
C LEU A 146 -10.34 -3.74 16.46
N ILE A 147 -10.43 -5.02 16.11
CA ILE A 147 -10.88 -5.41 14.77
C ILE A 147 -12.37 -5.07 14.66
N SER A 148 -12.74 -4.29 13.64
CA SER A 148 -14.14 -4.11 13.26
C SER A 148 -14.51 -5.17 12.23
N ASP A 149 -15.44 -6.06 12.61
CA ASP A 149 -16.05 -7.10 11.76
C ASP A 149 -16.69 -6.54 10.48
#